data_AF-A0A9E2SC26-F1
#
_entry.id   AF-A0A9E2SC26-F1
#
_cell.length_a   1.000
_cell.length_b   1.000
_cell.length_c   1.000
_cell.angle_alpha   90.00
_cell.angle_beta   90.00
_cell.angle_gamma   90.00
#
_symmetry.space_group_name_H-M   'P 1'
#
loop_
_entity.id
_entity.type
_entity.pdbx_description
1 polymer ?
#
loop_
_entity_poly.entity_id
_entity_poly.type
_entity_poly.pdbx_seq_one_letter_code
_entity_poly.pdbx_strand_id
1 'polypeptide(L)'
;MKRLNFILFLSFLGLSAIAQEAGKPTGGDAQELADKLANPVASLISVPLQSNVDYGIGPYKGSRYTLNVQPVIPFKLNSKLNLITRYIVPVIDQHNISGPDKNEFGLGDATISGFFSPAKPKNGLIWGAGPAFLVPTGTNEFLSGKKWGVGPTALVLKQSPGLTFGFLVNQIWSFAGPSDRSDINQMFLQPFFTHNWKSGAGLGVNAEITANWHAKTTTAFVNPIMTGVTKLGKQIVSLGVGPRIPVAGPSNFKTDFGFRGVITFVFPE
;
A
#
# COMPACT_ATOMS: atom_id res chain seq x y z
N MET A 1 -14.53 51.57 20.74
CA MET A 1 -13.90 51.74 19.40
C MET A 1 -13.90 50.40 18.67
N LYS A 2 -14.65 50.36 17.57
CA LYS A 2 -14.62 49.52 16.36
C LYS A 2 -14.19 48.03 16.42
N ARG A 3 -15.19 47.21 16.04
CA ARG A 3 -15.18 45.84 15.50
C ARG A 3 -14.08 45.60 14.45
N LEU A 4 -13.57 44.37 14.35
CA LEU A 4 -13.15 43.81 13.06
C LEU A 4 -13.40 42.30 13.02
N ASN A 5 -14.45 41.94 12.27
CA ASN A 5 -14.76 40.57 11.86
C ASN A 5 -13.69 40.12 10.86
N PHE A 6 -13.08 38.94 11.06
CA PHE A 6 -12.30 38.28 10.02
C PHE A 6 -13.16 37.16 9.41
N ILE A 7 -13.84 37.48 8.32
CA ILE A 7 -14.54 36.53 7.46
C ILE A 7 -13.45 35.91 6.56
N LEU A 8 -13.20 34.61 6.72
CA LEU A 8 -12.36 33.86 5.80
C LEU A 8 -13.19 33.51 4.56
N PHE A 9 -13.06 34.33 3.51
CA PHE A 9 -13.60 34.03 2.18
C PHE A 9 -12.72 32.96 1.53
N LEU A 10 -13.15 31.69 1.56
CA LEU A 10 -12.61 30.65 0.70
C LEU A 10 -13.20 30.82 -0.70
N SER A 11 -12.51 31.57 -1.55
CA SER A 11 -12.78 31.60 -2.98
C SER A 11 -12.38 30.26 -3.61
N PHE A 12 -13.36 29.36 -3.77
CA PHE A 12 -13.28 28.24 -4.71
C PHE A 12 -13.28 28.81 -6.13
N LEU A 13 -12.09 29.08 -6.68
CA LEU A 13 -11.92 29.32 -8.11
C LEU A 13 -11.98 27.96 -8.81
N GLY A 14 -13.12 27.71 -9.45
CA GLY A 14 -13.38 26.51 -10.22
C GLY A 14 -12.41 26.39 -11.39
N LEU A 15 -11.56 25.36 -11.34
CA LEU A 15 -11.02 24.76 -12.55
C LEU A 15 -12.13 23.88 -13.15
N SER A 16 -12.91 24.46 -14.06
CA SER A 16 -13.60 23.69 -15.09
C SER A 16 -12.54 23.17 -16.06
N ALA A 17 -11.85 22.09 -15.66
CA ALA A 17 -11.05 21.30 -16.59
C ALA A 17 -12.00 20.61 -17.55
N ILE A 18 -11.86 20.95 -18.82
CA ILE A 18 -12.48 20.30 -19.97
C ILE A 18 -12.12 18.82 -19.91
N ALA A 19 -13.02 18.01 -19.34
CA ALA A 19 -12.93 16.56 -19.39
C ALA A 19 -13.32 16.13 -20.81
N GLN A 20 -12.32 15.98 -21.66
CA GLN A 20 -12.47 15.34 -22.96
C GLN A 20 -13.04 13.93 -22.73
N GLU A 21 -14.17 13.67 -23.39
CA GLU A 21 -14.95 12.45 -23.31
C GLU A 21 -14.20 11.30 -24.01
N ALA A 22 -13.14 10.80 -23.40
CA ALA A 22 -12.52 9.54 -23.80
C ALA A 22 -13.38 8.40 -23.24
N GLY A 23 -14.05 7.67 -24.14
CA GLY A 23 -15.03 6.62 -23.89
C GLY A 23 -14.98 5.99 -22.49
N LYS A 24 -15.95 6.37 -21.65
CA LYS A 24 -16.20 5.72 -20.36
C LYS A 24 -16.35 4.22 -20.63
N PRO A 25 -15.61 3.34 -19.93
CA PRO A 25 -15.92 1.92 -19.94
C PRO A 25 -17.38 1.75 -19.54
N THR A 26 -18.10 0.83 -20.16
CA THR A 26 -19.46 0.48 -19.76
C THR A 26 -19.46 0.23 -18.25
N GLY A 27 -20.34 0.89 -17.49
CA GLY A 27 -20.18 0.99 -16.02
C GLY A 27 -20.17 -0.35 -15.24
N GLY A 28 -20.54 -1.46 -15.87
CA GLY A 28 -20.32 -2.80 -15.30
C GLY A 28 -18.86 -3.23 -15.32
N ASP A 29 -18.14 -2.98 -16.41
CA ASP A 29 -16.75 -3.38 -16.62
C ASP A 29 -15.78 -2.54 -15.74
N ALA A 30 -16.07 -1.24 -15.59
CA ALA A 30 -15.28 -0.36 -14.73
C ALA A 30 -15.35 -0.74 -13.24
N GLN A 31 -16.53 -1.12 -12.76
CA GLN A 31 -16.71 -1.55 -11.36
C GLN A 31 -16.07 -2.91 -11.12
N GLU A 32 -16.26 -3.87 -12.03
CA GLU A 32 -15.64 -5.21 -11.89
C GLU A 32 -14.12 -5.10 -11.85
N LEU A 33 -13.53 -4.25 -12.70
CA LEU A 33 -12.11 -3.98 -12.66
C LEU A 33 -11.66 -3.29 -11.36
N ALA A 34 -12.42 -2.30 -10.88
CA ALA A 34 -12.14 -1.65 -9.59
C ALA A 34 -12.21 -2.65 -8.42
N ASP A 35 -13.17 -3.59 -8.45
CA ASP A 35 -13.30 -4.66 -7.48
C ASP A 35 -12.10 -5.62 -7.54
N LYS A 36 -11.65 -6.02 -8.74
CA LYS A 36 -10.42 -6.83 -8.90
C LYS A 36 -9.20 -6.12 -8.34
N LEU A 37 -9.07 -4.81 -8.57
CA LEU A 37 -7.95 -4.02 -8.05
C LEU A 37 -7.96 -3.85 -6.53
N ALA A 38 -9.13 -3.89 -5.90
CA ALA A 38 -9.27 -3.89 -4.44
C ALA A 38 -8.94 -5.25 -3.80
N ASN A 39 -8.75 -6.31 -4.59
CA ASN A 39 -8.42 -7.66 -4.13
C ASN A 39 -6.90 -7.92 -4.32
N PRO A 40 -6.11 -8.01 -3.23
CA PRO A 40 -4.66 -8.21 -3.32
C PRO A 40 -4.22 -9.58 -3.88
N VAL A 41 -5.13 -10.55 -4.02
CA VAL A 41 -4.88 -11.85 -4.65
C VAL A 41 -5.74 -12.07 -5.89
N ALA A 42 -6.24 -10.99 -6.52
CA ALA A 42 -6.92 -11.11 -7.79
C ALA A 42 -6.00 -11.71 -8.86
N SER A 43 -6.59 -12.50 -9.76
CA SER A 43 -5.91 -12.94 -10.98
C SER A 43 -5.89 -11.75 -11.97
N LEU A 44 -5.00 -10.80 -11.69
CA LEU A 44 -4.79 -9.59 -12.48
C LEU A 44 -3.30 -9.24 -12.44
N ILE A 45 -2.64 -9.20 -13.60
CA ILE A 45 -1.26 -8.68 -13.66
C ILE A 45 -1.34 -7.18 -13.43
N SER A 46 -0.68 -6.69 -12.37
CA SER A 46 -0.69 -5.28 -12.04
C SER A 46 0.63 -4.80 -11.45
N VAL A 47 0.91 -3.51 -11.65
CA VAL A 47 2.07 -2.83 -11.07
C VAL A 47 1.61 -1.54 -10.40
N PRO A 48 1.24 -1.59 -9.11
CA PRO A 48 1.06 -0.42 -8.26
C PRO A 48 2.39 0.26 -7.97
N LEU A 49 2.43 1.58 -8.21
CA LEU A 49 3.43 2.51 -7.74
C LEU A 49 2.79 3.34 -6.62
N GLN A 50 3.08 2.99 -5.37
CA GLN A 50 2.52 3.66 -4.20
C GLN A 50 3.55 4.63 -3.62
N SER A 51 3.27 5.92 -3.71
CA SER A 51 4.03 7.00 -3.10
C SER A 51 3.45 7.34 -1.72
N ASN A 52 4.26 7.20 -0.68
CA ASN A 52 3.96 7.71 0.66
C ASN A 52 4.87 8.89 0.95
N VAL A 53 4.30 9.99 1.44
CA VAL A 53 5.04 11.15 1.93
C VAL A 53 4.65 11.33 3.39
N ASP A 54 5.60 11.19 4.30
CA ASP A 54 5.39 11.23 5.75
C ASP A 54 6.22 12.38 6.35
N TYR A 55 5.63 13.15 7.26
CA TYR A 55 6.22 14.35 7.87
C TYR A 55 6.19 14.31 9.40
N GLY A 56 7.06 15.11 10.02
CA GLY A 56 7.14 15.24 11.48
C GLY A 56 7.65 13.98 12.14
N ILE A 57 8.54 13.24 11.48
CA ILE A 57 9.04 11.96 12.00
C ILE A 57 10.09 12.21 13.07
N GLY A 58 9.81 11.74 14.29
CA GLY A 58 10.79 11.71 15.38
C GLY A 58 11.18 13.10 15.92
N PRO A 59 12.24 13.17 16.75
CA PRO A 59 12.57 14.38 17.51
C PRO A 59 13.03 15.57 16.65
N TYR A 60 13.55 15.31 15.45
CA TYR A 60 14.03 16.34 14.54
C TYR A 60 12.99 16.76 13.49
N LYS A 61 11.74 16.29 13.62
CA LYS A 61 10.64 16.58 12.69
C LYS A 61 10.99 16.24 11.25
N GLY A 62 11.60 15.07 11.04
CA GLY A 62 12.07 14.62 9.74
C GLY A 62 10.94 14.36 8.75
N SER A 63 11.34 14.16 7.49
CA SER A 63 10.45 13.77 6.40
C SER A 63 10.96 12.51 5.73
N ARG A 64 10.03 11.70 5.22
CA ARG A 64 10.34 10.51 4.44
C ARG A 64 9.41 10.43 3.24
N TYR A 65 9.99 10.28 2.06
CA TYR A 65 9.33 9.81 0.87
C TYR A 65 9.61 8.32 0.69
N THR A 66 8.59 7.53 0.38
CA THR A 66 8.73 6.11 0.07
C THR A 66 7.89 5.77 -1.15
N LEU A 67 8.55 5.38 -2.23
CA LEU A 67 7.93 4.79 -3.41
C LEU A 67 8.00 3.27 -3.31
N ASN A 68 6.87 2.63 -3.09
CA ASN A 68 6.76 1.18 -3.19
C ASN A 68 6.41 0.78 -4.62
N VAL A 69 7.29 0.03 -5.26
CA VAL A 69 7.03 -0.64 -6.53
C VAL A 69 6.49 -2.03 -6.22
N GLN A 70 5.23 -2.32 -6.59
CA GLN A 70 4.52 -3.49 -6.06
C GLN A 70 4.01 -4.54 -7.08
N PRO A 71 4.82 -5.08 -8.01
CA PRO A 71 4.32 -6.02 -9.01
C PRO A 71 3.54 -7.20 -8.40
N VAL A 72 2.36 -7.48 -8.96
CA VAL A 72 1.51 -8.63 -8.64
C VAL A 72 1.34 -9.46 -9.90
N ILE A 73 1.78 -10.71 -9.84
CA ILE A 73 1.77 -11.63 -11.00
C ILE A 73 1.09 -12.94 -10.57
N PRO A 74 -0.11 -13.24 -11.09
CA PRO A 74 -0.78 -14.52 -10.90
C PRO A 74 -0.24 -15.58 -11.88
N PHE A 75 -0.05 -16.80 -11.38
CA PHE A 75 0.27 -17.99 -12.16
C PHE A 75 -0.80 -19.06 -11.94
N LYS A 76 -1.37 -19.58 -13.02
CA LYS A 76 -2.30 -20.71 -12.95
C LYS A 76 -1.50 -22.01 -12.78
N LEU A 77 -1.55 -22.62 -11.59
CA LEU A 77 -0.86 -23.88 -11.34
C LEU A 77 -1.64 -25.07 -11.91
N ASN A 78 -2.97 -25.03 -11.75
CA ASN A 78 -3.90 -26.00 -12.34
C ASN A 78 -5.33 -25.41 -12.36
N SER A 79 -6.32 -26.21 -12.77
CA SER A 79 -7.73 -25.78 -12.89
C SER A 79 -8.39 -25.36 -11.58
N LYS A 80 -7.78 -25.63 -10.43
CA LYS A 80 -8.31 -25.36 -9.08
C LYS A 80 -7.47 -24.38 -8.27
N LEU A 81 -6.21 -24.13 -8.64
CA LEU A 81 -5.26 -23.41 -7.80
C LEU A 81 -4.42 -22.41 -8.60
N ASN A 82 -4.34 -21.19 -8.07
CA ASN A 82 -3.46 -20.13 -8.53
C ASN A 82 -2.35 -19.89 -7.51
N LEU A 83 -1.18 -19.49 -7.99
CA LEU A 83 -0.11 -18.89 -7.20
C LEU A 83 -0.02 -17.41 -7.55
N ILE A 84 -0.33 -16.53 -6.61
CA ILE A 84 -0.18 -15.09 -6.79
C ILE A 84 1.13 -14.67 -6.12
N THR A 85 2.05 -14.13 -6.92
CA THR A 85 3.31 -13.58 -6.40
C THR A 85 3.21 -12.07 -6.27
N ARG A 86 3.70 -11.53 -5.17
CA ARG A 86 3.75 -10.09 -4.89
C ARG A 86 5.17 -9.72 -4.49
N TYR A 87 5.70 -8.68 -5.12
CA TYR A 87 7.01 -8.13 -4.82
C TYR A 87 6.82 -6.70 -4.36
N ILE A 88 7.40 -6.30 -3.23
CA ILE A 88 7.34 -4.93 -2.73
C ILE A 88 8.77 -4.45 -2.58
N VAL A 89 9.18 -3.52 -3.45
CA VAL A 89 10.50 -2.91 -3.41
C VAL A 89 10.34 -1.43 -3.05
N PRO A 90 10.77 -1.01 -1.85
CA PRO A 90 10.71 0.39 -1.44
C PRO A 90 11.94 1.15 -1.93
N VAL A 91 11.72 2.29 -2.60
CA VAL A 91 12.71 3.34 -2.84
C VAL A 91 12.44 4.45 -1.84
N ILE A 92 13.41 4.78 -1.00
CA ILE A 92 13.23 5.69 0.13
C ILE A 92 14.19 6.86 0.00
N ASP A 93 13.66 8.04 0.26
CA ASP A 93 14.39 9.27 0.47
C ASP A 93 13.96 9.85 1.82
N GLN A 94 14.90 10.08 2.73
CA GLN A 94 14.58 10.60 4.05
C GLN A 94 15.55 11.68 4.49
N HIS A 95 15.02 12.63 5.25
CA HIS A 95 15.72 13.79 5.76
C HIS A 95 15.43 13.96 7.25
N ASN A 96 16.45 14.27 8.05
CA ASN A 96 16.34 14.56 9.48
C ASN A 96 15.70 13.43 10.30
N ILE A 97 15.97 12.16 9.99
CA ILE A 97 15.44 11.00 10.73
C ILE A 97 16.54 10.30 11.54
N SER A 98 17.66 9.96 10.91
CA SER A 98 18.81 9.31 11.56
C SER A 98 19.59 10.28 12.48
N GLY A 99 19.44 11.59 12.25
CA GLY A 99 20.08 12.67 12.99
C GLY A 99 19.74 14.04 12.38
N PRO A 100 20.10 15.15 13.04
CA PRO A 100 19.95 16.48 12.46
C PRO A 100 20.85 16.65 11.24
N ASP A 101 20.31 17.26 10.18
CA ASP A 101 20.95 17.49 8.87
C ASP A 101 21.48 16.20 8.20
N LYS A 102 20.88 15.05 8.53
CA LYS A 102 21.19 13.76 7.91
C LYS A 102 20.18 13.40 6.83
N ASN A 103 20.69 12.90 5.71
CA ASN A 103 19.90 12.53 4.56
C ASN A 103 20.32 11.15 4.08
N GLU A 104 19.34 10.30 3.77
CA GLU A 104 19.59 8.97 3.23
C GLU A 104 18.67 8.69 2.06
N PHE A 105 19.26 8.19 0.98
CA PHE A 105 18.56 7.77 -0.22
C PHE A 105 18.98 6.34 -0.58
N GLY A 106 18.02 5.52 -1.01
CA GLY A 106 18.32 4.19 -1.52
C GLY A 106 17.13 3.25 -1.51
N LEU A 107 17.41 1.99 -1.81
CA LEU A 107 16.44 0.92 -1.63
C LEU A 107 16.33 0.57 -0.14
N GLY A 108 15.14 0.19 0.28
CA GLY A 108 14.95 -0.60 1.49
C GLY A 108 14.92 -2.11 1.17
N ASP A 109 14.68 -2.91 2.20
CA ASP A 109 14.55 -4.36 2.05
C ASP A 109 13.25 -4.72 1.34
N ALA A 110 13.33 -5.63 0.38
CA ALA A 110 12.20 -6.07 -0.42
C ALA A 110 11.40 -7.15 0.32
N THR A 111 10.08 -7.06 0.25
CA THR A 111 9.18 -8.12 0.72
C THR A 111 8.61 -8.86 -0.47
N ILE A 112 8.81 -10.17 -0.52
CA ILE A 112 8.29 -11.05 -1.57
C ILE A 112 7.30 -12.03 -0.94
N SER A 113 6.13 -12.19 -1.51
CA SER A 113 5.09 -13.09 -0.98
C SER A 113 4.50 -13.96 -2.08
N GLY A 114 4.20 -15.20 -1.74
CA GLY A 114 3.42 -16.12 -2.57
C GLY A 114 2.11 -16.47 -1.88
N PHE A 115 1.00 -16.39 -2.59
CA PHE A 115 -0.32 -16.79 -2.10
C PHE A 115 -0.86 -17.91 -2.97
N PHE A 116 -1.04 -19.09 -2.38
CA PHE A 116 -1.84 -20.15 -2.98
C PHE A 116 -3.31 -19.84 -2.75
N SER A 117 -4.08 -19.67 -3.82
CA SER A 117 -5.50 -19.26 -3.75
C SER A 117 -6.35 -20.12 -4.68
N PRO A 118 -7.58 -20.50 -4.28
CA PRO A 118 -8.50 -21.22 -5.17
C PRO A 118 -8.81 -20.41 -6.43
N ALA A 119 -8.71 -21.05 -7.59
CA ALA A 119 -8.95 -20.40 -8.89
C ALA A 119 -10.39 -19.89 -9.06
N LYS A 120 -11.34 -20.48 -8.33
CA LYS A 120 -12.76 -20.10 -8.35
C LYS A 120 -13.22 -19.76 -6.93
N PRO A 121 -13.42 -18.47 -6.62
CA PRO A 121 -14.04 -18.04 -5.37
C PRO A 121 -15.42 -18.66 -5.18
N LYS A 122 -15.77 -19.00 -3.93
CA LYS A 122 -17.10 -19.51 -3.59
C LYS A 122 -17.87 -18.43 -2.82
N ASN A 123 -19.05 -18.07 -3.30
CA ASN A 123 -19.92 -17.07 -2.67
C ASN A 123 -19.20 -15.73 -2.39
N GLY A 124 -18.27 -15.30 -3.25
CA GLY A 124 -17.49 -14.09 -3.05
C GLY A 124 -16.43 -14.15 -1.93
N LEU A 125 -16.24 -15.31 -1.26
CA LEU A 125 -15.13 -15.50 -0.33
C LEU A 125 -13.87 -15.83 -1.13
N ILE A 126 -12.84 -15.00 -0.94
CA ILE A 126 -11.52 -15.14 -1.54
C ILE A 126 -10.52 -15.25 -0.41
N TRP A 127 -9.61 -16.21 -0.52
CA TRP A 127 -8.53 -16.37 0.44
C TRP A 127 -7.27 -16.86 -0.25
N GLY A 128 -6.13 -16.58 0.35
CA GLY A 128 -4.85 -17.11 -0.08
C GLY A 128 -3.91 -17.22 1.11
N ALA A 129 -3.03 -18.21 1.08
CA ALA A 129 -2.01 -18.40 2.09
C ALA A 129 -0.71 -18.89 1.46
N GLY A 130 0.42 -18.59 2.07
CA GLY A 130 1.71 -19.06 1.59
C GLY A 130 2.87 -18.38 2.31
N PRO A 131 4.07 -18.39 1.72
CA PRO A 131 5.26 -17.81 2.33
C PRO A 131 5.39 -16.32 2.04
N ALA A 132 6.00 -15.61 2.98
CA ALA A 132 6.57 -14.28 2.81
C ALA A 132 8.07 -14.32 3.12
N PHE A 133 8.84 -13.59 2.33
CA PHE A 133 10.29 -13.47 2.42
C PHE A 133 10.65 -12.00 2.54
N LEU A 134 11.61 -11.71 3.41
CA LEU A 134 12.30 -10.43 3.47
C LEU A 134 13.69 -10.61 2.86
N VAL A 135 13.98 -9.81 1.84
CA VAL A 135 15.21 -9.87 1.06
C VAL A 135 15.99 -8.58 1.30
N PRO A 136 17.26 -8.64 1.72
CA PRO A 136 18.05 -7.47 2.07
C PRO A 136 18.58 -6.74 0.82
N THR A 137 17.67 -6.19 0.01
CA THR A 137 17.99 -5.40 -1.18
C THR A 137 18.43 -3.97 -0.86
N GLY A 138 18.35 -3.56 0.40
CA GLY A 138 18.57 -2.18 0.76
C GLY A 138 20.00 -1.72 0.54
N THR A 139 20.13 -0.55 -0.10
CA THR A 139 21.44 -0.01 -0.53
C THR A 139 22.05 0.97 0.47
N ASN A 140 21.27 1.41 1.47
CA ASN A 140 21.71 2.29 2.54
C ASN A 140 21.47 1.62 3.89
N GLU A 141 22.41 1.76 4.81
CA GLU A 141 22.37 1.08 6.10
C GLU A 141 21.32 1.59 7.09
N PHE A 142 20.80 2.80 6.91
CA PHE A 142 19.70 3.36 7.71
C PHE A 142 18.33 3.02 7.13
N LEU A 143 18.28 2.44 5.93
CA LEU A 143 17.05 2.07 5.21
C LEU A 143 16.81 0.55 5.19
N SER A 144 17.74 -0.23 5.74
CA SER A 144 17.79 -1.69 5.62
C SER A 144 18.17 -2.35 6.95
N GLY A 145 17.45 -3.43 7.28
CA GLY A 145 17.87 -4.33 8.35
C GLY A 145 19.00 -5.26 7.92
N LYS A 146 19.26 -5.40 6.61
CA LYS A 146 20.25 -6.30 6.00
C LYS A 146 20.10 -7.76 6.42
N LYS A 147 18.90 -8.16 6.83
CA LYS A 147 18.57 -9.53 7.23
C LYS A 147 17.72 -10.21 6.16
N TRP A 148 18.04 -11.46 5.90
CA TRP A 148 17.12 -12.37 5.25
C TRP A 148 16.09 -12.83 6.27
N GLY A 149 14.82 -12.83 5.86
CA GLY A 149 13.72 -13.30 6.69
C GLY A 149 12.73 -14.15 5.92
N VAL A 150 11.99 -14.97 6.66
CA VAL A 150 10.93 -15.83 6.13
C VAL A 150 9.82 -15.97 7.16
N GLY A 151 8.59 -16.21 6.69
CA GLY A 151 7.50 -16.68 7.52
C GLY A 151 6.19 -16.76 6.74
N PRO A 152 5.05 -17.01 7.41
CA PRO A 152 3.77 -17.19 6.76
C PRO A 152 3.13 -15.85 6.39
N THR A 153 2.32 -15.87 5.34
CA THR A 153 1.38 -14.82 4.96
C THR A 153 0.02 -15.43 4.63
N ALA A 154 -1.04 -14.69 4.96
CA ALA A 154 -2.40 -15.06 4.65
C ALA A 154 -3.24 -13.83 4.31
N LEU A 155 -4.26 -14.05 3.50
CA LEU A 155 -5.27 -13.06 3.17
C LEU A 155 -6.63 -13.74 3.13
N VAL A 156 -7.63 -13.07 3.67
CA VAL A 156 -9.04 -13.45 3.55
C VAL A 156 -9.84 -12.19 3.27
N LEU A 157 -10.72 -12.26 2.28
CA LEU A 157 -11.65 -11.18 1.96
C LEU A 157 -12.99 -11.72 1.47
N LYS A 158 -14.00 -10.87 1.62
CA LYS A 158 -15.32 -11.03 1.01
C LYS A 158 -15.47 -9.95 -0.04
N GLN A 159 -15.87 -10.37 -1.23
CA GLN A 159 -16.13 -9.49 -2.37
C GLN A 159 -17.53 -9.76 -2.93
N SER A 160 -18.30 -8.70 -3.06
CA SER A 160 -19.58 -8.63 -3.78
C SER A 160 -19.54 -7.39 -4.68
N PRO A 161 -20.45 -7.25 -5.66
CA PRO A 161 -20.41 -6.11 -6.58
C PRO A 161 -20.31 -4.77 -5.85
N GLY A 162 -19.20 -4.06 -6.07
CA GLY A 162 -18.91 -2.76 -5.46
C GLY A 162 -18.55 -2.78 -3.99
N LEU A 163 -18.37 -3.93 -3.34
CA LEU A 163 -18.02 -4.01 -1.92
C LEU A 163 -16.95 -5.08 -1.70
N THR A 164 -15.80 -4.66 -1.20
CA THR A 164 -14.67 -5.53 -0.87
C THR A 164 -14.19 -5.23 0.54
N PHE A 165 -14.10 -6.24 1.40
CA PHE A 165 -13.50 -6.08 2.72
C PHE A 165 -12.79 -7.35 3.17
N GLY A 166 -11.74 -7.19 3.96
CA GLY A 166 -10.93 -8.31 4.39
C GLY A 166 -9.71 -7.86 5.18
N PHE A 167 -8.75 -8.76 5.30
CA PHE A 167 -7.46 -8.43 5.88
C PHE A 167 -6.34 -9.28 5.27
N LEU A 168 -5.14 -8.73 5.32
CA LEU A 168 -3.88 -9.41 5.03
C LEU A 168 -3.06 -9.45 6.32
N VAL A 169 -2.44 -10.59 6.60
CA VAL A 169 -1.49 -10.73 7.70
C VAL A 169 -0.25 -11.45 7.23
N ASN A 170 0.92 -11.01 7.69
CA ASN A 170 2.15 -11.79 7.59
C ASN A 170 2.95 -11.69 8.89
N GLN A 171 3.79 -12.69 9.11
CA GLN A 171 4.75 -12.74 10.19
C GLN A 171 6.08 -13.17 9.59
N ILE A 172 7.15 -12.43 9.87
CA ILE A 172 8.48 -12.66 9.32
C ILE A 172 9.50 -12.72 10.45
N TRP A 173 10.36 -13.74 10.40
CA TRP A 173 11.53 -13.87 11.26
C TRP A 173 12.80 -13.82 10.43
N SER A 174 13.81 -13.07 10.89
CA SER A 174 15.14 -13.14 10.30
C SER A 174 15.80 -14.49 10.61
N PHE A 175 16.51 -15.05 9.63
CA PHE A 175 17.28 -16.28 9.81
C PHE A 175 18.75 -16.16 9.37
N ALA A 176 19.09 -15.15 8.57
CA ALA A 176 20.46 -14.90 8.11
C ALA A 176 20.73 -13.41 7.90
N GLY A 177 22.01 -13.05 7.84
CA GLY A 177 22.50 -11.68 7.65
C GLY A 177 23.58 -11.32 8.67
N PRO A 178 24.17 -10.13 8.56
CA PRO A 178 25.26 -9.70 9.43
C PRO A 178 24.90 -9.73 10.92
N SER A 179 25.85 -10.13 11.77
CA SER A 179 25.66 -10.26 13.23
C SER A 179 25.63 -8.93 13.98
N ASP A 180 26.15 -7.87 13.37
CA ASP A 180 26.11 -6.48 13.88
C ASP A 180 24.74 -5.81 13.66
N ARG A 181 23.81 -6.48 12.99
CA ARG A 181 22.44 -6.02 12.75
C ARG A 181 21.46 -6.76 13.64
N SER A 182 20.51 -6.02 14.22
CA SER A 182 19.44 -6.59 15.04
C SER A 182 18.59 -7.58 14.26
N ASP A 183 18.12 -8.63 14.94
CA ASP A 183 17.22 -9.59 14.33
C ASP A 183 15.82 -9.00 14.13
N ILE A 184 15.11 -9.54 13.15
CA ILE A 184 13.77 -9.13 12.77
C ILE A 184 12.80 -10.21 13.25
N ASN A 185 11.80 -9.79 14.02
CA ASN A 185 10.65 -10.59 14.35
C ASN A 185 9.46 -9.66 14.23
N GLN A 186 8.77 -9.69 13.09
CA GLN A 186 7.82 -8.64 12.73
C GLN A 186 6.51 -9.22 12.19
N MET A 187 5.41 -8.77 12.76
CA MET A 187 4.05 -8.97 12.24
C MET A 187 3.63 -7.75 11.44
N PHE A 188 2.98 -7.98 10.29
CA PHE A 188 2.22 -6.97 9.56
C PHE A 188 0.76 -7.39 9.45
N LEU A 189 -0.17 -6.50 9.79
CA LEU A 189 -1.60 -6.70 9.68
C LEU A 189 -2.23 -5.51 8.95
N GLN A 190 -3.02 -5.81 7.92
CA GLN A 190 -3.69 -4.82 7.08
C GLN A 190 -5.16 -5.20 6.87
N PRO A 191 -6.08 -4.78 7.76
CA PRO A 191 -7.50 -4.79 7.45
C PRO A 191 -7.83 -3.71 6.44
N PHE A 192 -8.75 -3.99 5.54
CA PHE A 192 -9.18 -3.06 4.50
C PHE A 192 -10.66 -3.22 4.18
N PHE A 193 -11.23 -2.11 3.70
CA PHE A 193 -12.59 -2.00 3.21
C PHE A 193 -12.57 -1.08 1.98
N THR A 194 -13.35 -1.39 0.97
CA THR A 194 -13.49 -0.58 -0.23
C THR A 194 -14.91 -0.71 -0.77
N HIS A 195 -15.50 0.42 -1.13
CA HIS A 195 -16.75 0.52 -1.87
C HIS A 195 -16.48 1.13 -3.24
N ASN A 196 -16.79 0.40 -4.32
CA ASN A 196 -16.63 0.86 -5.70
C ASN A 196 -18.00 1.09 -6.34
N TRP A 197 -18.13 2.21 -7.05
CA TRP A 197 -19.32 2.54 -7.81
C TRP A 197 -19.22 2.04 -9.26
N LYS A 198 -20.36 1.99 -9.95
CA LYS A 198 -20.45 1.68 -11.39
C LYS A 198 -19.61 2.59 -12.29
N SER A 199 -19.18 3.75 -11.79
CA SER A 199 -18.27 4.63 -12.54
C SER A 199 -16.82 4.13 -12.58
N GLY A 200 -16.45 3.13 -11.77
CA GLY A 200 -15.06 2.75 -11.52
C GLY A 200 -14.36 3.63 -10.48
N ALA A 201 -15.05 4.64 -9.94
CA ALA A 201 -14.60 5.34 -8.74
C ALA A 201 -14.81 4.46 -7.51
N GLY A 202 -14.02 4.69 -6.47
CA GLY A 202 -14.14 3.97 -5.21
C GLY A 202 -13.68 4.78 -4.02
N LEU A 203 -14.19 4.42 -2.85
CA LEU A 203 -13.72 4.93 -1.56
C LEU A 203 -13.37 3.74 -0.69
N GLY A 204 -12.18 3.76 -0.11
CA GLY A 204 -11.72 2.72 0.78
C GLY A 204 -11.06 3.28 2.02
N VAL A 205 -10.80 2.38 2.95
CA VAL A 205 -9.99 2.61 4.13
C VAL A 205 -9.20 1.36 4.41
N ASN A 206 -7.92 1.50 4.71
CA ASN A 206 -7.11 0.41 5.24
C ASN A 206 -6.33 0.87 6.47
N ALA A 207 -6.13 -0.03 7.42
CA ALA A 207 -5.13 0.16 8.46
C ALA A 207 -3.85 -0.60 8.09
N GLU A 208 -2.69 -0.08 8.48
CA GLU A 208 -1.39 -0.74 8.33
C GLU A 208 -0.74 -0.80 9.70
N ILE A 209 -0.72 -1.99 10.30
CA ILE A 209 -0.19 -2.22 11.64
C ILE A 209 1.06 -3.08 11.49
N THR A 210 2.18 -2.59 11.99
CA THR A 210 3.45 -3.31 12.03
C THR A 210 3.91 -3.41 13.48
N ALA A 211 4.05 -4.63 13.98
CA ALA A 211 4.56 -4.90 15.32
C ALA A 211 5.88 -5.65 15.20
N ASN A 212 6.97 -5.04 15.66
CA ASN A 212 8.29 -5.68 15.73
C ASN A 212 8.54 -6.12 17.18
N TRP A 213 8.48 -7.43 17.40
CA TRP A 213 8.60 -8.07 18.70
C TRP A 213 10.02 -7.97 19.27
N HIS A 214 11.04 -7.95 18.39
CA HIS A 214 12.44 -7.81 18.81
C HIS A 214 12.75 -6.37 19.22
N ALA A 215 12.34 -5.39 18.41
CA ALA A 215 12.50 -3.97 18.71
C ALA A 215 11.52 -3.45 19.76
N LYS A 216 10.49 -4.24 20.12
CA LYS A 216 9.39 -3.86 21.03
C LYS A 216 8.66 -2.58 20.59
N THR A 217 8.47 -2.44 19.28
CA THR A 217 7.81 -1.27 18.68
C THR A 217 6.57 -1.68 17.90
N THR A 218 5.52 -0.86 18.00
CA THR A 218 4.33 -0.99 17.15
C THR A 218 4.07 0.34 16.45
N THR A 219 3.90 0.29 15.14
CA THR A 219 3.44 1.43 14.33
C THR A 219 2.10 1.09 13.70
N ALA A 220 1.18 2.05 13.67
CA ALA A 220 -0.13 1.88 13.04
C ALA A 220 -0.51 3.14 12.26
N PHE A 221 -1.01 2.95 11.05
CA PHE A 221 -1.58 4.00 10.20
C PHE A 221 -3.01 3.63 9.81
N VAL A 222 -3.86 4.62 9.64
CA VAL A 222 -5.17 4.51 8.98
C VAL A 222 -5.16 5.37 7.73
N ASN A 223 -5.59 4.80 6.62
CA ASN A 223 -5.45 5.41 5.30
C ASN A 223 -6.80 5.35 4.58
N PRO A 224 -7.68 6.36 4.75
CA PRO A 224 -8.79 6.52 3.83
C PRO A 224 -8.24 6.90 2.46
N ILE A 225 -8.76 6.29 1.39
CA ILE A 225 -8.27 6.48 0.04
C ILE A 225 -9.44 6.55 -0.94
N MET A 226 -9.43 7.57 -1.79
CA MET A 226 -10.30 7.63 -2.95
C MET A 226 -9.56 7.02 -4.13
N THR A 227 -10.26 6.23 -4.94
CA THR A 227 -9.70 5.57 -6.12
C THR A 227 -10.55 5.78 -7.35
N GLY A 228 -9.96 5.61 -8.53
CA GLY A 228 -10.67 5.72 -9.80
C GLY A 228 -9.95 5.00 -10.93
N VAL A 229 -10.67 4.12 -11.61
CA VAL A 229 -10.21 3.48 -12.85
C VAL A 229 -10.33 4.47 -14.01
N THR A 230 -9.26 4.59 -14.80
CA THR A 230 -9.20 5.41 -16.00
C THR A 230 -8.25 4.79 -17.04
N LYS A 231 -8.01 5.48 -18.15
CA LYS A 231 -7.10 5.07 -19.21
C LYS A 231 -6.08 6.16 -19.49
N LEU A 232 -4.81 5.78 -19.59
CA LEU A 232 -3.73 6.61 -20.16
C LEU A 232 -3.42 6.09 -21.56
N GLY A 233 -4.02 6.73 -22.57
CA GLY A 233 -4.03 6.19 -23.93
C GLY A 233 -4.75 4.84 -23.97
N LYS A 234 -4.03 3.78 -24.35
CA LYS A 234 -4.55 2.39 -24.36
C LYS A 234 -4.35 1.66 -23.02
N GLN A 235 -3.53 2.20 -22.13
CA GLN A 235 -3.16 1.56 -20.88
C GLN A 235 -4.23 1.82 -19.82
N ILE A 236 -4.83 0.75 -19.29
CA ILE A 236 -5.75 0.84 -18.15
C ILE A 236 -4.94 1.13 -16.89
N VAL A 237 -5.38 2.13 -16.12
CA VAL A 237 -4.78 2.48 -14.84
C VAL A 237 -5.84 2.71 -13.77
N SER A 238 -5.47 2.54 -12.51
CA SER A 238 -6.22 3.05 -11.37
C SER A 238 -5.40 4.08 -10.63
N LEU A 239 -6.01 5.21 -10.32
CA LEU A 239 -5.41 6.29 -9.55
C LEU A 239 -6.01 6.28 -8.15
N GLY A 240 -5.18 6.50 -7.14
CA GLY A 240 -5.59 6.57 -5.75
C GLY A 240 -4.92 7.72 -5.01
N VAL A 241 -5.66 8.40 -4.15
CA VAL A 241 -5.11 9.45 -3.28
C VAL A 241 -5.83 9.50 -1.95
N GLY A 242 -5.08 9.77 -0.88
CA GLY A 242 -5.65 9.93 0.46
C GLY A 242 -4.60 10.32 1.50
N PRO A 243 -5.02 10.75 2.70
CA PRO A 243 -4.12 10.99 3.80
C PRO A 243 -3.57 9.66 4.38
N ARG A 244 -2.39 9.73 4.97
CA ARG A 244 -1.85 8.70 5.87
C ARG A 244 -1.94 9.24 7.29
N ILE A 245 -2.80 8.65 8.09
CA ILE A 245 -3.08 9.13 9.45
C ILE A 245 -2.35 8.22 10.44
N PRO A 246 -1.30 8.69 11.13
CA PRO A 246 -0.61 7.90 12.14
C PRO A 246 -1.48 7.74 13.39
N VAL A 247 -1.62 6.50 13.87
CA VAL A 247 -2.40 6.13 15.05
C VAL A 247 -1.49 5.73 16.21
N ALA A 248 -0.43 4.97 15.92
CA ALA A 248 0.56 4.54 16.90
C ALA A 248 1.96 4.54 16.30
N GLY A 249 2.96 4.76 17.13
CA GLY A 249 4.37 4.71 16.75
C GLY A 249 5.28 5.03 17.95
N PRO A 250 6.51 4.51 17.98
CA PRO A 250 7.47 4.86 19.03
C PRO A 250 7.86 6.33 18.90
N SER A 251 8.08 7.03 20.01
CA SER A 251 8.28 8.50 20.03
C SER A 251 9.40 8.99 19.11
N ASN A 252 10.45 8.19 18.93
CA ASN A 252 11.59 8.50 18.07
C ASN A 252 11.33 8.32 16.56
N PHE A 253 10.27 7.62 16.16
CA PHE A 253 9.91 7.40 14.75
C PHE A 253 8.43 7.65 14.46
N LYS A 254 7.70 8.25 15.41
CA LYS A 254 6.28 8.57 15.23
C LYS A 254 6.18 9.68 14.19
N THR A 255 5.39 9.42 13.17
CA THR A 255 4.96 10.40 12.15
C THR A 255 3.85 11.28 12.71
N ASP A 256 3.82 12.55 12.31
CA ASP A 256 2.72 13.48 12.66
C ASP A 256 1.58 13.40 11.65
N PHE A 257 1.89 13.37 10.35
CA PHE A 257 0.93 13.19 9.26
C PHE A 257 1.62 12.72 7.98
N GLY A 258 0.84 12.25 7.02
CA GLY A 258 1.34 11.97 5.67
C GLY A 258 0.26 11.95 4.61
N PHE A 259 0.70 11.72 3.37
CA PHE A 259 -0.14 11.57 2.19
C PHE A 259 0.26 10.32 1.42
N ARG A 260 -0.72 9.71 0.75
CA ARG A 260 -0.53 8.57 -0.13
C ARG A 260 -1.09 8.90 -1.51
N GLY A 261 -0.26 8.69 -2.53
CA GLY A 261 -0.68 8.59 -3.92
C GLY A 261 -0.41 7.19 -4.44
N VAL A 262 -1.27 6.65 -5.29
CA VAL A 262 -1.09 5.36 -5.94
C VAL A 262 -1.46 5.48 -7.41
N ILE A 263 -0.61 4.97 -8.29
CA ILE A 263 -0.98 4.65 -9.67
C ILE A 263 -0.75 3.16 -9.90
N THR A 264 -1.79 2.45 -10.33
CA THR A 264 -1.73 1.02 -10.61
C THR A 264 -1.91 0.79 -12.09
N PHE A 265 -0.87 0.27 -12.74
CA PHE A 265 -0.94 -0.19 -14.12
C PHE A 265 -1.53 -1.59 -14.18
N VAL A 266 -2.45 -1.82 -15.12
CA VAL A 266 -3.13 -3.11 -15.30
C VAL A 266 -2.77 -3.71 -16.64
N PHE A 267 -2.29 -4.95 -16.65
CA PHE A 267 -1.87 -5.64 -17.86
C PHE A 267 -2.83 -6.82 -18.13
N PRO A 268 -3.08 -7.12 -19.42
CA PRO A 268 -3.79 -8.34 -19.78
C PRO A 268 -2.99 -9.57 -19.32
N GLU A 269 -3.70 -10.64 -18.93
CA GLU A 269 -3.11 -11.97 -18.72
C GLU A 269 -2.64 -12.59 -20.04
#